data_AF-A0A9E5NGM2-F1
#
_entry.id   AF-A0A9E5NGM2-F1
#
_cell.length_a   1.000
_cell.length_b   1.000
_cell.length_c   1.000
_cell.angle_alpha   90.00
_cell.angle_beta   90.00
_cell.angle_gamma   90.00
#
_symmetry.space_group_name_H-M   'P 1'
#
loop_
_entity.id
_entity.type
_entity.pdbx_description
1 polymer ?
#
loop_
_entity_poly.entity_id
_entity_poly.type
_entity_poly.pdbx_seq_one_letter_code
_entity_poly.pdbx_strand_id
1 'polypeptide(L)'
;MTLYKLGTKISASLALGEVLDAVAEAARELLAADVGLVGLLDEERQEVVIEATAGIRADALKGMRIPVCETAPGSALVEGRP
;
A
#
# COMPACT_ATOMS: atom_id res chain seq x y z
N MET A 1 30.50 8.10 -6.43
CA MET A 1 29.18 7.72 -6.99
C MET A 1 28.16 7.20 -5.96
N THR A 2 28.52 7.01 -4.69
CA THR A 2 27.60 6.50 -3.65
C THR A 2 26.47 7.48 -3.34
N LEU A 3 26.77 8.78 -3.21
CA LEU A 3 25.78 9.81 -2.88
C LEU A 3 24.72 9.99 -3.98
N TYR A 4 25.13 9.96 -5.25
CA TYR A 4 24.21 10.04 -6.39
C TYR A 4 23.21 8.88 -6.40
N LYS A 5 23.69 7.64 -6.23
CA LYS A 5 22.82 6.44 -6.18
C LYS A 5 21.83 6.51 -5.01
N LEU A 6 22.27 7.01 -3.85
CA LEU A 6 21.39 7.19 -2.70
C LEU A 6 20.31 8.25 -2.98
N GLY A 7 20.69 9.40 -3.53
CA GLY A 7 19.75 10.46 -3.91
C GLY A 7 18.69 9.97 -4.89
N THR A 8 19.09 9.27 -5.95
CA THR A 8 18.16 8.70 -6.93
C THR A 8 17.19 7.69 -6.30
N LYS A 9 17.68 6.83 -5.40
CA LYS A 9 16.82 5.86 -4.69
C LYS A 9 15.77 6.56 -3.83
N ILE A 10 16.17 7.57 -3.06
CA ILE A 10 15.25 8.34 -2.21
C ILE A 10 14.18 9.03 -3.06
N SER A 11 14.59 9.68 -4.16
CA SER A 11 13.65 10.34 -5.07
C SER A 11 12.66 9.36 -5.71
N ALA A 12 13.13 8.17 -6.13
CA ALA A 12 12.26 7.14 -6.68
C ALA A 12 11.26 6.62 -5.64
N SER A 13 11.69 6.42 -4.38
CA SER A 13 10.80 6.00 -3.29
C SER A 13 9.74 7.06 -2.97
N LEU A 14 10.11 8.34 -2.97
CA LEU A 14 9.15 9.44 -2.78
C LEU A 14 8.10 9.45 -3.88
N ALA A 15 8.54 9.35 -5.14
CA ALA A 15 7.63 9.31 -6.30
C ALA A 15 6.69 8.09 -6.26
N LEU A 16 7.17 6.93 -5.81
CA LEU A 16 6.32 5.75 -5.64
C LEU A 16 5.23 6.00 -4.60
N GLY A 17 5.57 6.60 -3.45
CA GLY A 17 4.60 6.94 -2.41
C GLY A 17 3.47 7.85 -2.95
N GLU A 18 3.83 8.89 -3.70
CA GLU A 18 2.86 9.81 -4.34
C GLU A 18 1.93 9.07 -5.32
N VAL A 19 2.47 8.14 -6.10
CA VAL A 19 1.67 7.32 -7.04
C VAL A 19 0.70 6.41 -6.28
N LEU A 20 1.15 5.75 -5.21
CA LEU A 20 0.29 4.85 -4.42
C LEU A 20 -0.84 5.61 -3.71
N ASP A 21 -0.53 6.80 -3.16
CA ASP A 21 -1.54 7.68 -2.54
C ASP A 21 -2.58 8.14 -3.58
N ALA A 22 -2.16 8.51 -4.81
CA ALA A 22 -3.07 8.86 -5.89
C ALA A 22 -3.96 7.69 -6.34
N VAL A 23 -3.42 6.47 -6.37
CA VAL A 23 -4.19 5.27 -6.71
C VAL A 23 -5.22 4.95 -5.64
N ALA A 24 -4.86 5.04 -4.35
CA ALA A 24 -5.79 4.82 -3.24
C ALA A 24 -6.98 5.78 -3.30
N GLU A 25 -6.71 7.06 -3.56
CA GLU A 25 -7.75 8.09 -3.67
C GLU A 25 -8.62 7.88 -4.91
N ALA A 26 -8.03 7.61 -6.07
CA ALA A 26 -8.78 7.33 -7.29
C ALA A 26 -9.69 6.10 -7.13
N ALA A 27 -9.20 5.02 -6.52
CA ALA A 27 -10.01 3.83 -6.25
C ALA A 27 -11.18 4.13 -5.29
N ARG A 28 -10.93 4.92 -4.24
CA ARG A 28 -11.95 5.36 -3.29
C ARG A 28 -13.05 6.17 -4.00
N GLU A 29 -12.68 7.13 -4.83
CA GLU A 29 -13.61 7.97 -5.58
C GLU A 29 -14.40 7.16 -6.62
N LEU A 30 -13.73 6.32 -7.41
CA LEU A 30 -14.35 5.52 -8.47
C LEU A 30 -15.38 4.53 -7.93
N LEU A 31 -15.11 3.95 -6.75
CA LEU A 31 -15.99 2.97 -6.11
C LEU A 31 -16.98 3.62 -5.13
N ALA A 32 -16.96 4.95 -4.99
CA ALA A 32 -17.72 5.70 -3.99
C ALA A 32 -17.60 5.08 -2.57
N ALA A 33 -16.40 4.60 -2.24
CA ALA A 33 -16.12 3.95 -0.97
C ALA A 33 -15.75 4.97 0.11
N ASP A 34 -15.98 4.61 1.38
CA ASP A 34 -15.58 5.44 2.51
C ASP A 34 -14.06 5.48 2.69
N VAL A 35 -13.36 4.40 2.32
CA VAL A 35 -11.92 4.21 2.49
C VAL A 35 -11.32 3.50 1.27
N GLY A 36 -10.15 3.95 0.82
CA GLY A 36 -9.31 3.27 -0.17
C GLY A 36 -7.95 2.93 0.43
N LEU A 37 -7.39 1.76 0.09
CA LEU A 37 -6.11 1.29 0.63
C LEU A 37 -5.30 0.66 -0.50
N VAL A 38 -3.98 0.85 -0.48
CA VAL A 38 -3.05 0.09 -1.32
C VAL A 38 -2.06 -0.63 -0.41
N GLY A 39 -2.08 -1.96 -0.49
CA GLY A 39 -1.15 -2.83 0.20
C GLY A 39 -0.10 -3.39 -0.76
N LEU A 40 1.16 -3.40 -0.34
CA LEU A 40 2.24 -4.10 -1.04
C LEU A 40 2.56 -5.41 -0.34
N LEU A 41 2.68 -6.48 -1.11
CA LEU A 41 3.10 -7.79 -0.60
C LEU A 41 4.61 -7.81 -0.37
N ASP A 42 5.01 -8.08 0.87
CA ASP A 42 6.35 -8.47 1.27
C ASP A 42 6.46 -9.99 1.14
N GLU A 43 7.00 -10.45 0.00
CA GLU A 43 7.10 -11.88 -0.32
C GLU A 43 8.04 -12.64 0.63
N GLU A 44 9.08 -11.99 1.16
CA GLU A 44 10.02 -12.63 2.08
C GLU A 44 9.36 -12.96 3.42
N ARG A 45 8.48 -12.07 3.89
CA ARG A 45 7.83 -12.19 5.20
C ARG A 45 6.40 -12.73 5.10
N GLN A 46 5.87 -12.88 3.88
CA GLN A 46 4.48 -13.27 3.61
C GLN A 46 3.49 -12.34 4.32
N GLU A 47 3.70 -11.03 4.20
CA GLU A 47 2.90 -9.99 4.83
C GLU A 47 2.49 -8.93 3.81
N VAL A 48 1.25 -8.44 3.87
CA VAL A 48 0.83 -7.25 3.12
C VAL A 48 1.04 -6.03 4.01
N VAL A 49 1.80 -5.05 3.54
CA VAL A 49 2.03 -3.77 4.21
C VAL A 49 1.16 -2.72 3.56
N ILE A 50 0.35 -2.01 4.34
CA ILE A 50 -0.46 -0.90 3.83
C ILE A 50 0.43 0.32 3.61
N GLU A 51 0.68 0.67 2.36
CA GLU A 51 1.60 1.75 1.96
C GLU A 51 0.87 3.06 1.64
N ALA A 52 -0.39 2.97 1.20
CA ALA A 52 -1.22 4.14 0.94
C ALA A 52 -2.64 3.96 1.45
N THR A 53 -3.23 5.06 1.90
CA THR A 53 -4.56 5.11 2.49
C THR A 53 -5.28 6.38 2.05
N ALA A 54 -6.58 6.28 1.83
CA ALA A 54 -7.44 7.35 1.37
C ALA A 54 -8.77 7.31 2.15
N GLY A 55 -9.32 8.48 2.48
CA GLY A 55 -10.58 8.60 3.21
C GLY A 55 -10.44 8.91 4.71
N ILE A 56 -11.56 9.07 5.38
CA ILE A 56 -11.61 9.61 6.75
C ILE A 56 -11.03 8.60 7.75
N ARG A 57 -10.05 9.05 8.55
CA ARG A 57 -9.36 8.24 9.60
C ARG A 57 -8.63 7.01 9.07
N ALA A 58 -8.41 6.92 7.75
CA ALA A 58 -7.69 5.81 7.13
C ALA A 58 -6.18 5.83 7.44
N ASP A 59 -5.63 6.99 7.81
CA ASP A 59 -4.20 7.16 8.13
C ASP A 59 -3.69 6.23 9.24
N ALA A 60 -4.57 5.84 10.17
CA ALA A 60 -4.23 4.90 11.24
C ALA A 60 -3.90 3.48 10.72
N LEU A 61 -4.26 3.18 9.47
CA LEU A 61 -3.99 1.90 8.81
C LEU A 61 -2.67 1.93 8.03
N LYS A 62 -2.09 3.09 7.75
CA LYS A 62 -0.82 3.20 7.02
C LYS A 62 0.31 2.58 7.85
N GLY A 63 1.11 1.72 7.21
CA GLY A 63 2.16 0.92 7.85
C GLY A 63 1.67 -0.33 8.59
N MET A 64 0.35 -0.60 8.63
CA MET A 64 -0.18 -1.84 9.19
C MET A 64 0.31 -3.03 8.36
N ARG A 65 0.74 -4.09 9.04
CA ARG A 65 1.22 -5.34 8.43
C ARG A 65 0.19 -6.44 8.67
N ILE A 66 -0.29 -7.04 7.59
CA ILE A 66 -1.29 -8.09 7.60
C ILE A 66 -0.62 -9.39 7.15
N PRO A 67 -0.47 -10.40 8.03
CA PRO A 67 0.04 -11.70 7.62
C PRO A 67 -0.85 -12.32 6.54
N VAL A 68 -0.23 -12.90 5.52
CA VAL A 68 -0.91 -13.73 4.52
C VAL A 68 -0.84 -15.17 5.02
N CYS A 69 -1.93 -15.67 5.59
CA CYS A 69 -2.12 -17.09 5.86
C CYS A 69 -3.51 -17.52 5.37
N GLU A 70 -3.72 -18.82 5.12
CA GLU A 70 -4.96 -19.36 4.55
C GLU A 70 -6.25 -18.89 5.24
N THR A 71 -6.19 -18.50 6.52
CA THR A 71 -7.33 -18.03 7.32
C THR A 71 -7.27 -16.55 7.70
N ALA A 72 -6.25 -15.80 7.28
CA ALA A 72 -6.13 -14.37 7.58
C ALA A 72 -6.90 -13.51 6.55
N PRO A 73 -7.34 -12.30 6.94
CA PRO A 73 -7.90 -11.32 6.01
C PRO A 73 -7.01 -11.04 4.78
N GLY A 74 -5.69 -11.22 4.91
CA GLY A 74 -4.73 -11.02 3.83
C GLY A 74 -4.81 -12.05 2.69
N SER A 75 -5.39 -13.24 2.89
CA SER A 75 -5.48 -14.26 1.81
C SER A 75 -6.43 -13.83 0.69
N ALA A 76 -7.55 -13.17 1.02
CA ALA A 76 -8.48 -12.62 0.03
C ALA A 76 -7.84 -11.51 -0.84
N LEU A 77 -6.91 -10.74 -0.26
CA LEU A 77 -6.17 -9.69 -0.97
C LEU A 77 -5.22 -10.27 -2.02
N VAL A 78 -4.59 -11.41 -1.74
CA VAL A 78 -3.69 -12.08 -2.69
C VAL A 78 -4.46 -12.71 -3.86
N GLU A 79 -5.68 -13.19 -3.61
CA GLU A 79 -6.54 -13.76 -4.65
C GLU A 79 -7.23 -12.72 -5.56
N GLY A 80 -7.06 -11.42 -5.28
CA GLY A 80 -7.64 -10.33 -6.09
C GLY A 80 -9.17 -10.34 -6.08
N ARG A 81 -9.79 -10.89 -5.03
CA ARG A 81 -11.25 -10.88 -4.87
C ARG A 81 -11.64 -9.69 -3.97
N PRO A 82 -12.63 -8.88 -4.38
CA PRO A 82 -13.11 -7.74 -3.61
C PRO A 82 -13.85 -8.17 -2.34
#